data_AF-A0A1Q7AFX4-F1
#
_entry.id   AF-A0A1Q7AFX4-F1
#
_cell.length_a   1.000
_cell.length_b   1.000
_cell.length_c   1.000
_cell.angle_alpha   90.00
_cell.angle_beta   90.00
_cell.angle_gamma   90.00
#
_symmetry.space_group_name_H-M   'P 1'
#
loop_
_entity.id
_entity.type
_entity.pdbx_description
1 polymer ?
#
loop_
_entity_poly.entity_id
_entity_poly.type
_entity_poly.pdbx_seq_one_letter_code
_entity_poly.pdbx_strand_id
1 'polypeptide(L)'
;MMRMMRSVVGFMTVLLLATAVAAQAPSPKPASAAATRPAGTLAQVMRGIYFPNSNVIFDVQQTDPAAPKKAPTEIGRSASETYANTYSGWEAVENAAVALTDGVDLILKPGRSCQNGKPVPLQQADFQKFAREMRAAGLAVLEAARTKNQEKVSDATNTLADACSNCHEVYRDKGPADSPARCTPPRK
;
A
#
# COMPACT_ATOMS: atom_id res chain seq x y z
N MET A 1 72.35 -35.34 -43.87
CA MET A 1 71.43 -36.48 -43.69
C MET A 1 70.52 -36.16 -42.51
N MET A 2 69.40 -35.49 -42.74
CA MET A 2 68.47 -35.11 -41.66
C MET A 2 67.05 -35.40 -42.16
N ARG A 3 66.73 -36.69 -42.22
CA ARG A 3 65.45 -37.23 -42.69
C ARG A 3 64.66 -37.68 -41.46
N MET A 4 63.38 -37.32 -41.46
CA MET A 4 62.31 -38.08 -40.82
C MET A 4 62.12 -37.93 -39.29
N MET A 5 61.93 -36.70 -38.80
CA MET A 5 61.45 -36.48 -37.42
C MET A 5 60.48 -35.31 -37.34
N ARG A 6 59.42 -35.33 -38.17
CA ARG A 6 58.40 -34.27 -38.21
C ARG A 6 57.00 -34.80 -38.55
N SER A 7 56.58 -35.98 -38.07
CA SER A 7 55.23 -36.48 -38.41
C SER A 7 54.64 -37.47 -37.40
N VAL A 8 54.75 -37.27 -36.08
CA VAL A 8 53.96 -38.07 -35.12
C VAL A 8 53.64 -37.27 -33.85
N VAL A 9 53.09 -36.06 -33.98
CA VAL A 9 52.50 -35.33 -32.82
C VAL A 9 51.13 -34.76 -33.22
N GLY A 10 50.24 -35.63 -33.69
CA GLY A 10 48.97 -35.15 -34.26
C GLY A 10 47.85 -36.17 -34.36
N PHE A 11 47.82 -37.21 -33.52
CA PHE A 11 46.78 -38.24 -33.61
C PHE A 11 46.39 -38.82 -32.23
N MET A 12 46.12 -37.97 -31.24
CA MET A 12 45.48 -38.44 -30.00
C MET A 12 44.61 -37.39 -29.29
N THR A 13 43.95 -36.51 -30.05
CA THR A 13 43.01 -35.51 -29.52
C THR A 13 41.71 -35.45 -30.33
N VAL A 14 41.29 -36.57 -30.91
CA VAL A 14 39.99 -36.68 -31.60
C VAL A 14 39.34 -37.99 -31.21
N LEU A 15 38.83 -38.09 -29.97
CA LEU A 15 37.78 -39.06 -29.63
C LEU A 15 37.20 -38.75 -28.25
N LEU A 16 36.38 -37.70 -28.11
CA LEU A 16 35.46 -37.49 -26.97
C LEU A 16 34.58 -36.27 -27.22
N LEU A 17 33.76 -36.30 -28.28
CA LEU A 17 32.55 -35.46 -28.39
C LEU A 17 31.39 -36.32 -28.89
N ALA A 18 31.12 -37.40 -28.15
CA ALA A 18 29.89 -38.15 -28.28
C ALA A 18 28.78 -37.39 -27.53
N THR A 19 28.04 -36.60 -28.29
CA THR A 19 26.58 -36.43 -28.20
C THR A 19 25.93 -36.66 -26.83
N ALA A 20 25.77 -35.60 -26.05
CA ALA A 20 24.71 -35.50 -25.05
C ALA A 20 23.70 -34.46 -25.53
N VAL A 21 22.84 -34.85 -26.48
CA VAL A 21 21.57 -34.14 -26.71
C VAL A 21 20.65 -34.56 -25.56
N ALA A 22 20.83 -33.93 -24.39
CA ALA A 22 19.83 -34.01 -23.35
C ALA A 22 18.57 -33.35 -23.91
N ALA A 23 17.51 -34.14 -24.09
CA ALA A 23 16.18 -33.62 -24.36
C ALA A 23 15.81 -32.66 -23.23
N GLN A 24 15.92 -31.36 -23.48
CA GLN A 24 15.46 -30.33 -22.56
C GLN A 24 13.93 -30.44 -22.54
N ALA A 25 13.38 -31.10 -21.52
CA ALA A 25 11.96 -31.04 -21.25
C ALA A 25 11.55 -29.55 -21.18
N PRO A 26 10.43 -29.15 -21.81
CA PRO A 26 9.99 -27.76 -21.74
C PRO A 26 9.92 -27.33 -20.28
N SER A 27 10.65 -26.27 -19.91
CA SER A 27 10.54 -25.70 -18.58
C SER A 27 9.07 -25.40 -18.30
N PRO A 28 8.52 -25.76 -17.13
CA PRO A 28 7.15 -25.40 -16.78
C PRO A 28 7.01 -23.89 -16.95
N LYS A 29 6.06 -23.45 -17.79
CA LYS A 29 5.68 -22.04 -17.83
C LYS A 29 5.36 -21.61 -16.39
N PRO A 30 5.89 -20.48 -15.90
CA PRO A 30 5.49 -19.98 -14.61
C PRO A 30 3.97 -19.92 -14.60
N ALA A 31 3.33 -20.63 -13.66
CA ALA A 31 1.90 -20.50 -13.46
C ALA A 31 1.64 -19.00 -13.28
N SER A 32 0.78 -18.43 -14.14
CA SER A 32 0.27 -17.08 -13.94
C SER A 32 -0.17 -17.00 -12.49
N ALA A 33 0.54 -16.25 -11.66
CA ALA A 33 0.17 -16.08 -10.26
C ALA A 33 -1.27 -15.56 -10.29
N ALA A 34 -2.22 -16.39 -9.87
CA ALA A 34 -3.62 -16.00 -9.83
C ALA A 34 -3.67 -14.72 -9.00
N ALA A 35 -4.17 -13.62 -9.59
CA ALA A 35 -4.21 -12.33 -8.93
C ALA A 35 -4.87 -12.53 -7.56
N THR A 36 -4.09 -12.37 -6.49
CA THR A 36 -4.57 -12.67 -5.14
C THR A 36 -5.73 -11.76 -4.82
N ARG A 37 -6.93 -12.35 -4.69
CA ARG A 37 -8.14 -11.62 -4.36
C ARG A 37 -7.92 -10.79 -3.09
N PRO A 38 -8.44 -9.56 -3.02
CA PRO A 38 -8.39 -8.79 -1.79
C PRO A 38 -9.04 -9.54 -0.63
N ALA A 39 -8.38 -9.56 0.53
CA ALA A 39 -8.83 -10.33 1.70
C ALA A 39 -10.10 -9.77 2.36
N GLY A 40 -10.44 -8.50 2.10
CA GLY A 40 -11.56 -7.82 2.77
C GLY A 40 -12.21 -6.75 1.90
N THR A 41 -13.28 -6.17 2.42
CA THR A 41 -14.08 -5.14 1.73
C THR A 41 -13.38 -3.78 1.75
N LEU A 42 -13.83 -2.86 0.89
CA LEU A 42 -13.39 -1.46 0.96
C LEU A 42 -13.68 -0.84 2.33
N ALA A 43 -14.82 -1.17 2.94
CA ALA A 43 -15.16 -0.67 4.28
C ALA A 43 -14.19 -1.16 5.36
N GLN A 44 -13.65 -2.38 5.23
CA GLN A 44 -12.62 -2.88 6.15
C GLN A 44 -11.28 -2.15 5.96
N VAL A 45 -10.89 -1.81 4.72
CA VAL A 45 -9.72 -0.94 4.48
C VAL A 45 -9.91 0.42 5.13
N MET A 46 -11.10 1.02 4.97
CA MET A 46 -11.40 2.31 5.57
C MET A 46 -11.35 2.27 7.10
N ARG A 47 -11.93 1.24 7.73
CA ARG A 47 -11.93 1.11 9.20
C ARG A 47 -10.58 0.73 9.78
N GLY A 48 -9.83 -0.14 9.10
CA GLY A 48 -8.57 -0.69 9.61
C GLY A 48 -7.36 0.18 9.34
N ILE A 49 -7.39 0.97 8.26
CA ILE A 49 -6.26 1.81 7.84
C ILE A 49 -6.63 3.28 7.90
N TYR A 50 -7.63 3.73 7.16
CA TYR A 50 -7.86 5.17 7.00
C TYR A 50 -8.34 5.84 8.28
N PHE A 51 -9.41 5.32 8.90
CA PHE A 51 -10.04 5.91 10.06
C PHE A 51 -9.10 6.13 11.26
N PRO A 52 -8.35 5.11 11.74
CA PRO A 52 -7.44 5.34 12.87
C PRO A 52 -6.30 6.30 12.52
N ASN A 53 -5.74 6.20 11.32
CA ASN A 53 -4.61 7.04 10.93
C ASN A 53 -5.03 8.49 10.63
N SER A 54 -6.20 8.72 10.03
CA SER A 54 -6.72 10.08 9.84
C SER A 54 -6.96 10.77 11.18
N ASN A 55 -7.46 10.04 12.18
CA ASN A 55 -7.69 10.62 13.51
C ASN A 55 -6.39 11.06 14.19
N VAL A 56 -5.28 10.32 14.00
CA VAL A 56 -3.96 10.75 14.48
C VAL A 56 -3.52 12.07 13.82
N ILE A 57 -3.79 12.25 12.53
CA ILE A 57 -3.43 13.47 11.79
C ILE A 57 -4.32 14.65 12.21
N PHE A 58 -5.64 14.45 12.31
CA PHE A 58 -6.56 15.52 12.70
C PHE A 58 -6.39 15.94 14.17
N ASP A 59 -5.96 15.03 15.05
CA ASP A 59 -5.67 15.35 16.45
C ASP A 59 -4.58 16.43 16.60
N VAL A 60 -3.70 16.58 15.60
CA VAL A 60 -2.67 17.64 15.58
C VAL A 60 -3.26 19.04 15.70
N GLN A 61 -4.50 19.26 15.27
CA GLN A 61 -5.18 20.56 15.40
C GLN A 61 -5.43 20.96 16.86
N GLN A 62 -5.49 19.99 17.78
CA GLN A 62 -5.82 20.20 19.20
C GLN A 62 -4.68 19.80 20.13
N THR A 63 -3.84 18.86 19.70
CA THR A 63 -2.80 18.24 20.50
C THR A 63 -1.46 18.43 19.81
N ASP A 64 -0.54 19.17 20.45
CA ASP A 64 0.83 19.32 19.96
C ASP A 64 1.57 17.96 20.01
N PRO A 65 2.03 17.40 18.88
CA PRO A 65 2.78 16.14 18.87
C PRO A 65 4.14 16.22 19.59
N ALA A 66 4.67 17.42 19.83
CA ALA A 66 5.88 17.64 20.62
C ALA A 66 5.61 17.74 22.13
N ALA A 67 4.34 17.80 22.55
CA ALA A 67 4.00 17.91 23.97
C ALA A 67 4.54 16.72 24.77
N PRO A 68 5.09 16.94 25.97
CA PRO A 68 5.59 15.86 26.82
C PRO A 68 4.49 14.84 27.12
N LYS A 69 4.71 13.58 26.74
CA LYS A 69 3.82 12.47 27.12
C LYS A 69 4.28 11.89 28.45
N LYS A 70 3.33 11.61 29.34
CA LYS A 70 3.62 10.84 30.55
C LYS A 70 4.10 9.46 30.13
N ALA A 71 5.26 9.04 30.65
CA ALA A 71 5.71 7.67 30.48
C ALA A 71 4.61 6.71 30.98
N PRO A 72 4.34 5.59 30.29
CA PRO A 72 3.43 4.58 30.82
C PRO A 72 3.95 4.15 32.19
N THR A 73 3.15 4.41 33.24
CA THR A 73 3.53 4.06 34.62
C THR A 73 3.26 2.60 34.94
N GLU A 74 2.55 1.89 34.06
CA GLU A 74 2.10 0.52 34.25
C GLU A 74 2.21 -0.28 32.94
N ILE A 75 2.56 -1.57 33.04
CA ILE A 75 2.45 -2.50 31.91
C ILE A 75 0.97 -2.72 31.65
N GLY A 76 0.49 -2.40 30.44
CA GLY A 76 -0.91 -2.58 30.06
C GLY A 76 -1.42 -4.00 30.29
N ARG A 77 -2.72 -4.16 30.58
CA ARG A 77 -3.35 -5.47 30.88
C ARG A 77 -3.48 -6.37 29.65
N SER A 78 -3.14 -5.87 28.47
CA SER A 78 -3.12 -6.58 27.19
C SER A 78 -2.06 -5.98 26.29
N ALA A 79 -1.65 -6.71 25.24
CA ALA A 79 -0.69 -6.19 24.26
C ALA A 79 -1.15 -4.85 23.66
N SER A 80 -2.44 -4.71 23.34
CA SER A 80 -2.99 -3.45 22.82
C SER A 80 -2.82 -2.29 23.79
N GLU A 81 -3.00 -2.53 25.10
CA GLU A 81 -2.76 -1.50 26.12
C GLU A 81 -1.26 -1.22 26.30
N THR A 82 -0.42 -2.27 26.32
CA THR A 82 1.04 -2.15 26.49
C THR A 82 1.69 -1.33 25.37
N TYR A 83 1.23 -1.50 24.13
CA TYR A 83 1.86 -0.90 22.95
C TYR A 83 1.09 0.29 22.35
N ALA A 84 0.01 0.76 23.00
CA ALA A 84 -0.85 1.83 22.49
C ALA A 84 -0.11 3.12 22.10
N ASN A 85 1.02 3.40 22.77
CA ASN A 85 1.82 4.61 22.58
C ASN A 85 3.28 4.32 22.21
N THR A 86 3.59 3.12 21.72
CA THR A 86 4.96 2.76 21.33
C THR A 86 5.51 3.70 20.27
N TYR A 87 4.70 4.04 19.28
CA TYR A 87 4.99 5.08 18.29
C TYR A 87 4.14 6.29 18.63
N SER A 88 4.77 7.43 18.89
CA SER A 88 4.07 8.62 19.40
C SER A 88 4.69 9.92 18.89
N GLY A 89 4.02 11.04 19.15
CA GLY A 89 4.45 12.36 18.70
C GLY A 89 4.52 12.46 17.18
N TRP A 90 5.52 13.15 16.66
CA TRP A 90 5.70 13.34 15.21
C TRP A 90 5.84 12.04 14.42
N GLU A 91 6.48 11.02 15.00
CA GLU A 91 6.62 9.71 14.35
C GLU A 91 5.25 9.07 14.08
N ALA A 92 4.30 9.18 15.02
CA ALA A 92 2.94 8.67 14.81
C ALA A 92 2.21 9.41 13.68
N VAL A 93 2.39 10.72 13.57
CA VAL A 93 1.81 11.54 12.49
C VAL A 93 2.41 11.14 11.13
N GLU A 94 3.74 10.98 11.07
CA GLU A 94 4.43 10.53 9.85
C GLU A 94 3.96 9.12 9.42
N ASN A 95 3.89 8.17 10.35
CA ASN A 95 3.41 6.81 10.09
C ASN A 95 1.95 6.80 9.61
N ALA A 96 1.10 7.63 10.21
CA ALA A 96 -0.28 7.78 9.78
C ALA A 96 -0.38 8.34 8.35
N ALA A 97 0.42 9.35 8.02
CA ALA A 97 0.46 9.93 6.68
C ALA A 97 0.92 8.92 5.61
N VAL A 98 1.93 8.09 5.93
CA VAL A 98 2.36 6.97 5.08
C VAL A 98 1.22 5.97 4.88
N ALA A 99 0.52 5.58 5.96
CA ALA A 99 -0.59 4.64 5.87
C ALA A 99 -1.74 5.15 4.98
N LEU A 100 -2.04 6.45 4.99
CA LEU A 100 -3.02 7.05 4.07
C LEU A 100 -2.51 7.09 2.62
N THR A 101 -1.24 7.43 2.42
CA THR A 101 -0.59 7.54 1.10
C THR A 101 -0.56 6.21 0.37
N ASP A 102 -0.07 5.17 1.04
CA ASP A 102 0.11 3.83 0.48
C ASP A 102 -1.19 3.02 0.55
N GLY A 103 -2.07 3.34 1.51
CA GLY A 103 -3.40 2.76 1.62
C GLY A 103 -4.25 2.95 0.36
N VAL A 104 -3.90 3.91 -0.51
CA VAL A 104 -4.58 4.10 -1.80
C VAL A 104 -4.42 2.88 -2.71
N ASP A 105 -3.31 2.14 -2.63
CA ASP A 105 -3.15 0.89 -3.38
C ASP A 105 -4.11 -0.19 -2.88
N LEU A 106 -4.45 -0.18 -1.59
CA LEU A 106 -5.47 -1.06 -1.04
C LEU A 106 -6.86 -0.67 -1.55
N ILE A 107 -7.16 0.62 -1.70
CA ILE A 107 -8.42 1.12 -2.30
C ILE A 107 -8.52 0.67 -3.76
N LEU A 108 -7.45 0.86 -4.53
CA LEU A 108 -7.41 0.61 -5.98
C LEU A 108 -7.15 -0.86 -6.36
N LYS A 109 -6.94 -1.74 -5.38
CA LYS A 109 -6.66 -3.15 -5.62
C LYS A 109 -7.79 -3.83 -6.43
N PRO A 110 -7.51 -4.39 -7.62
CA PRO A 110 -8.52 -5.08 -8.42
C PRO A 110 -9.22 -6.22 -7.68
N GLY A 111 -10.51 -6.42 -7.98
CA GLY A 111 -11.32 -7.50 -7.42
C GLY A 111 -11.83 -7.26 -5.99
N ARG A 112 -11.67 -6.06 -5.44
CA ARG A 112 -12.22 -5.72 -4.12
C ARG A 112 -13.72 -5.44 -4.22
N SER A 113 -14.47 -5.96 -3.24
CA SER A 113 -15.89 -5.65 -3.08
C SER A 113 -16.11 -4.55 -2.03
N CYS A 114 -17.19 -3.81 -2.21
CA CYS A 114 -17.79 -3.00 -1.16
C CYS A 114 -18.57 -3.87 -0.17
N GLN A 115 -18.95 -3.29 0.97
CA GLN A 115 -19.65 -4.03 2.03
C GLN A 115 -21.02 -4.57 1.59
N ASN A 116 -21.67 -3.89 0.64
CA ASN A 116 -22.93 -4.31 0.02
C ASN A 116 -22.76 -5.38 -1.09
N GLY A 117 -21.56 -5.95 -1.25
CA GLY A 117 -21.27 -6.97 -2.26
C GLY A 117 -20.98 -6.45 -3.67
N LYS A 118 -21.24 -5.17 -3.97
CA LYS A 118 -20.89 -4.56 -5.27
C LYS A 118 -19.36 -4.52 -5.47
N PRO A 119 -18.86 -4.56 -6.70
CA PRO A 119 -17.45 -4.26 -6.94
C PRO A 119 -17.14 -2.81 -6.56
N VAL A 120 -15.92 -2.55 -6.07
CA VAL A 120 -15.40 -1.18 -5.98
C VAL A 120 -15.40 -0.56 -7.38
N PRO A 121 -15.82 0.71 -7.56
CA PRO A 121 -16.03 1.32 -8.88
C PRO A 121 -14.72 1.75 -9.56
N LEU A 122 -13.77 0.81 -9.71
CA LEU A 122 -12.44 1.05 -10.27
C LEU A 122 -12.45 1.54 -11.73
N GLN A 123 -13.55 1.32 -12.45
CA GLN A 123 -13.70 1.81 -13.83
C GLN A 123 -14.16 3.28 -13.91
N GLN A 124 -14.51 3.90 -12.77
CA GLN A 124 -14.96 5.28 -12.75
C GLN A 124 -13.77 6.25 -12.65
N ALA A 125 -13.71 7.20 -13.58
CA ALA A 125 -12.58 8.12 -13.70
C ALA A 125 -12.47 9.05 -12.47
N ASP A 126 -13.60 9.49 -11.93
CA ASP A 126 -13.68 10.30 -10.71
C ASP A 126 -13.20 9.50 -9.49
N PHE A 127 -13.60 8.23 -9.33
CA PHE A 127 -13.13 7.38 -8.23
C PHE A 127 -11.60 7.23 -8.25
N GLN A 128 -11.02 6.95 -9.43
CA GLN A 128 -9.57 6.88 -9.58
C GLN A 128 -8.90 8.24 -9.32
N LYS A 129 -9.52 9.35 -9.73
CA LYS A 129 -9.04 10.70 -9.46
C LYS A 129 -9.02 10.98 -7.96
N PHE A 130 -10.13 10.77 -7.25
CA PHE A 130 -10.22 10.99 -5.81
C PHE A 130 -9.23 10.14 -5.04
N ALA A 131 -9.01 8.88 -5.46
CA ALA A 131 -7.99 8.03 -4.86
C ALA A 131 -6.57 8.59 -5.05
N ARG A 132 -6.23 9.12 -6.23
CA ARG A 132 -4.93 9.80 -6.46
C ARG A 132 -4.80 11.10 -5.67
N GLU A 133 -5.87 11.87 -5.54
CA GLU A 133 -5.89 13.10 -4.74
C GLU A 133 -5.69 12.79 -3.25
N MET A 134 -6.28 11.71 -2.74
CA MET A 134 -6.03 11.21 -1.39
C MET A 134 -4.55 10.83 -1.19
N ARG A 135 -3.91 10.20 -2.18
CA ARG A 135 -2.46 9.94 -2.13
C ARG A 135 -1.65 11.24 -2.04
N ALA A 136 -1.99 12.22 -2.87
CA ALA A 136 -1.31 13.51 -2.86
C ALA A 136 -1.49 14.25 -1.52
N ALA A 137 -2.71 14.22 -0.95
CA ALA A 137 -2.97 14.79 0.37
C ALA A 137 -2.18 14.09 1.48
N GLY A 138 -2.09 12.76 1.45
CA GLY A 138 -1.25 12.00 2.39
C GLY A 138 0.23 12.38 2.30
N LEU A 139 0.77 12.56 1.08
CA LEU A 139 2.14 13.03 0.88
C LEU A 139 2.36 14.46 1.40
N ALA A 140 1.40 15.36 1.17
CA ALA A 140 1.47 16.73 1.68
C ALA A 140 1.49 16.77 3.22
N VAL A 141 0.65 15.94 3.88
CA VAL A 141 0.69 15.78 5.34
C VAL A 141 2.03 15.21 5.80
N LEU A 142 2.58 14.21 5.10
CA LEU A 142 3.87 13.62 5.44
C LEU A 142 5.01 14.65 5.36
N GLU A 143 5.03 15.46 4.30
CA GLU A 143 6.00 16.54 4.14
C GLU A 143 5.86 17.58 5.25
N ALA A 144 4.63 18.00 5.57
CA ALA A 144 4.37 18.93 6.67
C ALA A 144 4.81 18.35 8.03
N ALA A 145 4.50 17.07 8.30
CA ALA A 145 4.85 16.39 9.54
C ALA A 145 6.36 16.32 9.77
N ARG A 146 7.14 16.10 8.70
CA ARG A 146 8.61 16.10 8.76
C ARG A 146 9.21 17.44 9.19
N THR A 147 8.47 18.54 9.03
CA THR A 147 8.89 19.86 9.52
C THR A 147 8.67 20.03 11.03
N LYS A 148 7.97 19.08 11.67
CA LYS A 148 7.62 19.10 13.09
C LYS A 148 6.96 20.42 13.54
N ASN A 149 6.12 20.96 12.67
CA ASN A 149 5.40 22.20 12.88
C ASN A 149 3.89 21.94 12.89
N GLN A 150 3.25 22.19 14.05
CA GLN A 150 1.83 21.92 14.27
C GLN A 150 0.92 22.72 13.33
N GLU A 151 1.24 23.99 13.08
CA GLU A 151 0.48 24.86 12.17
C GLU A 151 0.51 24.31 10.74
N LYS A 152 1.69 23.95 10.22
CA LYS A 152 1.82 23.39 8.87
C LYS A 152 1.02 22.11 8.68
N VAL A 153 1.01 21.22 9.67
CA VAL A 153 0.21 19.98 9.60
C VAL A 153 -1.27 20.29 9.74
N SER A 154 -1.65 21.21 10.64
CA SER A 154 -3.03 21.68 10.80
C SER A 154 -3.58 22.25 9.49
N ASP A 155 -2.80 23.04 8.77
CA ASP A 155 -3.18 23.55 7.45
C ASP A 155 -3.35 22.44 6.42
N ALA A 156 -2.42 21.48 6.39
CA ALA A 156 -2.49 20.32 5.49
C ALA A 156 -3.73 19.44 5.76
N THR A 157 -4.29 19.47 6.97
CA THR A 157 -5.51 18.72 7.29
C THR A 157 -6.73 19.22 6.52
N ASN A 158 -6.76 20.47 6.06
CA ASN A 158 -7.85 20.98 5.23
C ASN A 158 -7.89 20.25 3.88
N THR A 159 -6.73 20.15 3.21
CA THR A 159 -6.59 19.40 1.96
C THR A 159 -6.91 17.91 2.15
N LEU A 160 -6.51 17.34 3.29
CA LEU A 160 -6.85 15.96 3.64
C LEU A 160 -8.37 15.77 3.83
N ALA A 161 -9.04 16.70 4.50
CA ALA A 161 -10.49 16.67 4.69
C ALA A 161 -11.23 16.76 3.35
N ASP A 162 -10.80 17.66 2.47
CA ASP A 162 -11.37 17.79 1.12
C ASP A 162 -11.20 16.49 0.32
N ALA A 163 -10.01 15.87 0.36
CA ALA A 163 -9.76 14.60 -0.31
C ALA A 163 -10.66 13.46 0.22
N CYS A 164 -10.91 13.43 1.53
CA CYS A 164 -11.87 12.51 2.14
C CYS A 164 -13.29 12.74 1.60
N SER A 165 -13.77 13.98 1.65
CA SER A 165 -15.14 14.36 1.28
C SER A 165 -15.42 14.11 -0.19
N ASN A 166 -14.50 14.48 -1.09
CA ASN A 166 -14.65 14.30 -2.54
C ASN A 166 -15.02 12.85 -2.92
N CYS A 167 -14.42 11.85 -2.25
CA CYS A 167 -14.78 10.45 -2.47
C CYS A 167 -16.03 10.04 -1.67
N HIS A 168 -16.12 10.44 -0.40
CA HIS A 168 -17.17 9.98 0.48
C HIS A 168 -18.56 10.50 0.09
N GLU A 169 -18.67 11.75 -0.33
CA GLU A 169 -19.95 12.34 -0.75
C GLU A 169 -20.56 11.60 -1.95
N VAL A 170 -19.72 11.12 -2.86
CA VAL A 170 -20.16 10.38 -4.04
C VAL A 170 -20.43 8.91 -3.70
N TYR A 171 -19.50 8.25 -3.02
CA TYR A 171 -19.47 6.78 -2.94
C TYR A 171 -19.79 6.17 -1.56
N ARG A 172 -19.71 6.96 -0.47
CA ARG A 172 -19.89 6.49 0.92
C ARG A 172 -21.17 7.01 1.58
N ASP A 173 -21.48 8.29 1.42
CA ASP A 173 -22.51 9.00 2.19
C ASP A 173 -23.91 8.81 1.61
N LYS A 174 -24.27 7.53 1.52
CA LYS A 174 -25.50 7.03 0.90
C LYS A 174 -26.20 6.01 1.83
N GLY A 175 -26.17 6.26 3.14
CA GLY A 175 -26.73 5.37 4.18
C GLY A 175 -25.69 4.42 4.81
N PRO A 176 -26.13 3.34 5.49
CA PRO A 176 -25.26 2.34 6.12
C PRO A 176 -24.27 1.67 5.15
N ALA A 177 -23.25 0.99 5.67
CA ALA A 177 -22.17 0.42 4.84
C ALA A 177 -22.64 -0.61 3.80
N ASP A 178 -23.66 -1.39 4.15
CA ASP A 178 -24.36 -2.36 3.31
C ASP A 178 -25.46 -1.75 2.43
N SER A 179 -25.67 -0.43 2.48
CA SER A 179 -26.65 0.27 1.65
C SER A 179 -26.39 -0.01 0.16
N PRO A 180 -27.44 -0.33 -0.63
CA PRO A 180 -27.30 -0.52 -2.07
C PRO A 180 -26.88 0.76 -2.79
N ALA A 181 -27.05 1.94 -2.19
CA ALA A 181 -26.67 3.21 -2.79
C ALA A 181 -25.16 3.51 -2.67
N ARG A 182 -24.43 2.86 -1.74
CA ARG A 182 -22.95 2.98 -1.66
C ARG A 182 -22.26 2.30 -2.83
N CYS A 183 -21.06 2.77 -3.17
CA CYS A 183 -20.27 2.30 -4.31
C CYS A 183 -21.05 2.29 -5.64
N THR A 184 -22.01 3.21 -5.77
CA THR A 184 -22.78 3.40 -6.99
C THR A 184 -22.22 4.62 -7.71
N PRO A 185 -21.73 4.47 -8.95
CA PRO A 185 -21.28 5.60 -9.75
C PRO A 185 -22.36 6.68 -9.90
N PRO A 186 -21.99 7.96 -10.00
CA PRO A 186 -22.93 9.01 -10.35
C PRO A 186 -23.56 8.72 -11.71
N ARG A 187 -24.81 9.15 -11.90
CA ARG A 187 -25.48 9.05 -13.20
C ARG A 187 -24.74 9.97 -14.19
N LYS A 188 -24.50 9.45 -15.41
CA LYS A 188 -23.98 10.24 -16.53
C LYS A 188 -25.03 11.19 -17.07
#